data_AF-A0A975A2I2-F1
#
_entry.id   AF-A0A975A2I2-F1
#
_cell.length_a   1.000
_cell.length_b   1.000
_cell.length_c   1.000
_cell.angle_alpha   90.00
_cell.angle_beta   90.00
_cell.angle_gamma   90.00
#
_symmetry.space_group_name_H-M   'P 1'
#
loop_
_entity.id
_entity.type
_entity.pdbx_description
1 polymer ?
#
loop_
_entity_poly.entity_id
_entity_poly.type
_entity_poly.pdbx_seq_one_letter_code
_entity_poly.pdbx_strand_id
1 'polypeptide(L)'
;MEFDELKKVWDEQNKKTMYTIDESALHSIITSKKKGAIHKAKFMEYILVGTNLLAGSAIIIAHFVKGKDLILDLVMAVFMLATAAIILYFRSQRLSGKDKFDRSIQGDLEHGLSDARYVVRMSKTMQYYFVVIATLTVFTKGFENLSFTLILIGVFAFVLYASTWEHKWYVNKYNELKKLKKTLHDE
;
A
#
# COMPACT_ATOMS: atom_id res chain seq x y z
N MET A 1 -16.44 11.41 -7.64
CA MET A 1 -16.73 12.08 -6.37
C MET A 1 -15.53 12.80 -5.84
N GLU A 2 -15.16 13.81 -6.62
CA GLU A 2 -14.39 14.94 -6.14
C GLU A 2 -15.32 15.84 -5.31
N PHE A 3 -14.75 16.63 -4.41
CA PHE A 3 -15.48 17.51 -3.48
C PHE A 3 -16.49 18.44 -4.18
N ASP A 4 -16.25 18.73 -5.46
CA ASP A 4 -17.18 19.50 -6.30
C ASP A 4 -18.50 18.78 -6.54
N GLU A 5 -18.55 17.43 -6.54
CA GLU A 5 -19.82 16.69 -6.60
C GLU A 5 -20.58 16.76 -5.27
N LEU A 6 -19.88 16.88 -4.13
CA LEU A 6 -20.53 17.13 -2.84
C LEU A 6 -21.14 18.53 -2.79
N LYS A 7 -20.40 19.53 -3.30
CA LYS A 7 -20.89 20.90 -3.42
C LYS A 7 -22.00 21.04 -4.48
N LYS A 8 -21.98 20.22 -5.53
CA LYS A 8 -22.98 20.25 -6.60
C LYS A 8 -24.28 19.55 -6.21
N VAL A 9 -24.22 18.39 -5.52
CA VAL A 9 -25.40 17.77 -4.90
C VAL A 9 -26.02 18.70 -3.84
N TRP A 10 -25.16 19.46 -3.14
CA TRP A 10 -25.56 20.51 -2.20
C TRP A 10 -26.27 21.71 -2.86
N ASP A 11 -25.73 22.23 -3.96
CA ASP A 11 -26.31 23.39 -4.67
C ASP A 11 -27.56 23.04 -5.50
N GLU A 12 -27.68 21.82 -6.03
CA GLU A 12 -28.82 21.40 -6.87
C GLU A 12 -30.07 21.01 -6.06
N GLN A 13 -29.96 20.67 -4.76
CA GLN A 13 -31.09 20.08 -4.03
C GLN A 13 -31.85 20.97 -3.03
N ASN A 14 -31.35 22.11 -2.52
CA ASN A 14 -32.07 22.77 -1.42
C ASN A 14 -32.08 24.32 -1.41
N LYS A 15 -33.17 24.88 -1.96
CA LYS A 15 -33.80 26.13 -1.48
C LYS A 15 -34.51 25.94 -0.11
N LYS A 16 -33.93 25.18 0.83
CA LYS A 16 -34.47 24.98 2.19
C LYS A 16 -33.35 25.04 3.24
N THR A 17 -33.52 25.96 4.20
CA THR A 17 -32.89 26.09 5.52
C THR A 17 -31.57 25.35 5.78
N MET A 18 -30.49 25.91 5.22
CA MET A 18 -29.13 26.19 5.72
C MET A 18 -28.40 25.37 6.82
N TYR A 19 -28.99 24.54 7.68
CA TYR A 19 -28.27 23.97 8.85
C TYR A 19 -28.73 22.57 9.29
N THR A 20 -28.86 21.64 8.37
CA THR A 20 -28.85 20.20 8.73
C THR A 20 -27.86 19.49 7.83
N ILE A 21 -26.63 19.34 8.33
CA ILE A 21 -25.67 18.39 7.77
C ILE A 21 -26.37 17.03 7.75
N ASP A 22 -26.51 16.42 6.56
CA ASP A 22 -27.01 15.06 6.46
C ASP A 22 -25.93 14.12 7.01
N GLU A 23 -26.03 13.84 8.31
CA GLU A 23 -25.14 12.96 9.06
C GLU A 23 -25.03 11.58 8.39
N SER A 24 -26.10 11.11 7.74
CA SER A 24 -26.11 9.83 7.04
C SER A 24 -25.27 9.86 5.76
N ALA A 25 -25.33 10.96 5.00
CA ALA A 25 -24.51 11.16 3.81
C ALA A 25 -23.02 11.29 4.18
N LEU A 26 -22.70 12.05 5.24
CA LEU A 26 -21.35 12.19 5.75
C LEU A 26 -20.77 10.85 6.25
N HIS A 27 -21.55 10.11 7.03
CA HIS A 27 -21.16 8.80 7.54
C HIS A 27 -20.93 7.78 6.41
N SER A 28 -21.77 7.80 5.37
CA SER A 28 -21.62 6.98 4.16
C SER A 28 -20.29 7.22 3.44
N ILE A 29 -19.91 8.50 3.25
CA ILE A 29 -18.67 8.89 2.58
C ILE A 29 -17.45 8.45 3.39
N ILE A 30 -17.46 8.69 4.70
CA ILE A 30 -16.37 8.29 5.60
C ILE A 30 -16.20 6.77 5.59
N THR A 31 -17.31 6.04 5.69
CA THR A 31 -17.31 4.58 5.64
C THR A 31 -16.79 4.05 4.30
N SER A 32 -17.16 4.68 3.19
CA SER A 32 -16.67 4.32 1.86
C SER A 32 -15.15 4.55 1.73
N LYS A 33 -14.64 5.70 2.17
CA LYS A 33 -13.20 5.99 2.16
C LYS A 33 -12.41 5.05 3.08
N LYS A 34 -12.93 4.73 4.27
CA LYS A 34 -12.37 3.73 5.19
C LYS A 34 -12.27 2.36 4.52
N LYS A 35 -13.36 1.87 3.91
CA LYS A 35 -13.38 0.59 3.18
C LYS A 35 -12.35 0.58 2.05
N GLY A 36 -12.21 1.67 1.31
CA GLY A 36 -11.21 1.83 0.27
C GLY A 36 -9.76 1.70 0.77
N ALA A 37 -9.43 2.37 1.89
CA ALA A 37 -8.11 2.27 2.51
C ALA A 37 -7.81 0.85 3.01
N ILE A 38 -8.78 0.20 3.68
CA ILE A 38 -8.67 -1.19 4.15
C ILE A 38 -8.44 -2.15 2.98
N HIS A 39 -9.22 -2.01 1.91
CA HIS A 39 -9.13 -2.90 0.75
C HIS A 39 -7.74 -2.81 0.11
N LYS A 40 -7.20 -1.59 -0.03
CA LYS A 40 -5.85 -1.36 -0.58
C LYS A 40 -4.76 -1.93 0.32
N ALA A 41 -4.83 -1.70 1.62
CA ALA A 41 -3.90 -2.30 2.58
C ALA A 41 -3.89 -3.83 2.47
N LYS A 42 -5.07 -4.46 2.43
CA LYS A 42 -5.20 -5.91 2.26
C LYS A 42 -4.60 -6.39 0.95
N PHE A 43 -4.94 -5.74 -0.16
CA PHE A 43 -4.48 -6.11 -1.50
C PHE A 43 -2.95 -6.05 -1.61
N MET A 44 -2.35 -4.94 -1.16
CA MET A 44 -0.89 -4.76 -1.13
C MET A 44 -0.21 -5.84 -0.28
N GLU A 45 -0.70 -6.09 0.94
CA GLU A 45 -0.15 -7.15 1.80
C GLU A 45 -0.18 -8.52 1.14
N TYR A 46 -1.31 -8.89 0.52
CA TYR A 46 -1.44 -10.18 -0.15
C TYR A 46 -0.50 -10.33 -1.35
N ILE A 47 -0.39 -9.29 -2.19
CA ILE A 47 0.54 -9.30 -3.31
C ILE A 47 1.96 -9.50 -2.80
N LEU A 48 2.42 -8.75 -1.80
CA LEU A 48 3.81 -8.88 -1.37
C LEU A 48 4.10 -10.22 -0.71
N VAL A 49 3.20 -10.70 0.15
CA VAL A 49 3.38 -12.01 0.76
C VAL A 49 3.42 -13.08 -0.33
N GLY A 50 2.47 -13.05 -1.27
CA GLY A 50 2.41 -13.99 -2.39
C GLY A 50 3.66 -13.96 -3.26
N THR A 51 4.07 -12.78 -3.74
CA THR A 51 5.26 -12.64 -4.60
C THR A 51 6.53 -13.06 -3.88
N ASN A 52 6.72 -12.69 -2.61
CA ASN A 52 7.92 -13.08 -1.86
C ASN A 52 7.98 -14.56 -1.54
N LEU A 53 6.85 -15.18 -1.16
CA LEU A 53 6.78 -16.62 -0.93
C LEU A 53 7.08 -17.38 -2.22
N LEU A 54 6.45 -17.00 -3.34
CA LEU A 54 6.65 -17.66 -4.62
C LEU A 54 8.10 -17.51 -5.12
N ALA A 55 8.62 -16.28 -5.15
CA ALA A 55 9.97 -16.03 -5.66
C ALA A 55 11.05 -16.63 -4.74
N GLY A 56 10.94 -16.44 -3.42
CA GLY A 56 11.88 -17.01 -2.46
C GLY A 56 11.93 -18.55 -2.54
N SER A 57 10.76 -19.20 -2.60
CA SER A 57 10.69 -20.65 -2.74
C SER A 57 11.24 -21.13 -4.09
N ALA A 58 10.94 -20.43 -5.17
CA ALA A 58 11.43 -20.77 -6.51
C ALA A 58 12.97 -20.67 -6.60
N ILE A 59 13.58 -19.66 -5.95
CA ILE A 59 15.04 -19.51 -5.89
C ILE A 59 15.66 -20.69 -5.14
N ILE A 60 15.11 -21.09 -3.99
CA ILE A 60 15.60 -22.24 -3.23
C ILE A 60 15.53 -23.52 -4.06
N ILE A 61 14.39 -23.79 -4.69
CA ILE A 61 14.21 -24.98 -5.55
C ILE A 61 15.22 -24.94 -6.70
N ALA A 62 15.37 -23.80 -7.38
CA ALA A 62 16.32 -23.65 -8.48
C ALA A 62 17.77 -23.85 -8.03
N HIS A 63 18.13 -23.40 -6.82
CA HIS A 63 19.45 -23.58 -6.24
C HIS A 63 19.77 -25.06 -6.04
N PHE A 64 18.88 -25.83 -5.41
CA PHE A 64 19.07 -27.27 -5.17
C PHE A 64 19.01 -28.12 -6.45
N VAL A 65 18.16 -27.77 -7.42
CA VAL A 65 18.00 -28.54 -8.67
C VAL A 65 19.15 -28.29 -9.65
N LYS A 66 19.62 -27.04 -9.76
CA LYS A 66 20.63 -26.65 -10.76
C LYS A 66 22.07 -26.68 -10.22
N GLY A 67 22.27 -26.95 -8.94
CA GLY A 67 23.60 -27.00 -8.31
C GLY A 67 24.40 -25.69 -8.47
N LYS A 68 23.72 -24.53 -8.48
CA LYS A 68 24.38 -23.23 -8.63
C LYS A 68 24.87 -22.73 -7.26
N ASP A 69 26.17 -22.75 -7.01
CA ASP A 69 26.81 -22.40 -5.73
C ASP A 69 26.88 -20.90 -5.38
N LEU A 70 25.95 -20.08 -5.87
CA LEU A 70 25.90 -18.66 -5.48
C LEU A 70 25.16 -18.54 -4.14
N ILE A 71 25.93 -18.43 -3.05
CA ILE A 71 25.41 -18.15 -1.69
C ILE A 71 24.47 -16.94 -1.68
N LEU A 72 24.72 -15.94 -2.55
CA LEU A 72 23.86 -14.77 -2.71
C LEU A 72 22.43 -15.10 -3.13
N ASP A 73 22.20 -16.15 -3.91
CA ASP A 73 20.85 -16.57 -4.31
C ASP A 73 20.07 -17.09 -3.06
N LEU A 74 20.74 -17.83 -2.17
CA LEU A 74 20.16 -18.28 -0.91
C LEU A 74 19.89 -17.11 0.05
N VAL A 75 20.83 -16.17 0.17
CA VAL A 75 20.63 -14.96 0.99
C VAL A 75 19.42 -14.16 0.51
N MET A 76 19.30 -13.97 -0.80
CA MET A 76 18.14 -13.30 -1.42
C MET A 76 16.85 -14.06 -1.11
N ALA A 77 16.82 -15.38 -1.27
CA ALA A 77 15.64 -16.19 -0.97
C ALA A 77 15.20 -16.09 0.50
N VAL A 78 16.15 -16.25 1.43
CA VAL A 78 15.90 -16.12 2.88
C VAL A 78 15.37 -14.72 3.19
N PHE A 79 15.95 -13.68 2.59
CA PHE A 79 15.51 -12.30 2.77
C PHE A 79 14.07 -12.08 2.28
N MET A 80 13.69 -12.67 1.13
CA MET A 80 12.32 -12.60 0.61
C MET A 80 11.32 -13.30 1.54
N LEU A 81 11.64 -14.51 1.98
CA LEU A 81 10.78 -15.29 2.89
C LEU A 81 10.64 -14.61 4.26
N ALA A 82 11.74 -14.09 4.81
CA ALA A 82 11.72 -13.32 6.06
C ALA A 82 10.84 -12.06 5.91
N THR A 83 10.95 -11.35 4.78
CA THR A 83 10.10 -10.20 4.49
C THR A 83 8.62 -10.57 4.45
N ALA A 84 8.26 -11.69 3.81
CA ALA A 84 6.88 -12.19 3.84
C ALA A 84 6.38 -12.46 5.26
N ALA A 85 7.20 -13.08 6.11
CA ALA A 85 6.87 -13.35 7.50
C ALA A 85 6.69 -12.05 8.32
N ILE A 86 7.57 -11.07 8.13
CA ILE A 86 7.49 -9.75 8.77
C ILE A 86 6.19 -9.02 8.36
N ILE A 87 5.81 -9.06 7.08
CA ILE A 87 4.56 -8.45 6.61
C ILE A 87 3.35 -9.12 7.27
N LEU A 88 3.32 -10.44 7.38
CA LEU A 88 2.25 -11.17 8.06
C LEU A 88 2.18 -10.80 9.55
N TYR A 89 3.32 -10.64 10.21
CA TYR A 89 3.39 -10.20 11.59
C TYR A 89 2.80 -8.79 11.79
N PHE A 90 3.21 -7.81 10.96
CA PHE A 90 2.65 -6.46 11.03
C PHE A 90 1.17 -6.40 10.66
N ARG A 91 0.74 -7.23 9.70
CA ARG A 91 -0.68 -7.39 9.39
C ARG A 91 -1.47 -7.88 10.59
N SER A 92 -0.96 -8.87 11.33
CA SER A 92 -1.60 -9.37 12.54
C SER A 92 -1.80 -8.24 13.55
N GLN A 93 -0.73 -7.48 13.86
CA GLN A 93 -0.81 -6.32 14.75
C GLN A 93 -1.86 -5.28 14.30
N ARG A 94 -1.91 -4.97 13.00
CA ARG A 94 -2.89 -4.04 12.42
C ARG A 94 -4.32 -4.53 12.59
N LEU A 95 -4.56 -5.83 12.40
CA LEU A 95 -5.88 -6.43 12.56
C LEU A 95 -6.32 -6.44 14.04
N SER A 96 -5.41 -6.71 14.98
CA SER A 96 -5.67 -6.66 16.42
C SER A 96 -5.96 -5.25 16.93
N GLY A 97 -5.51 -4.21 16.23
CA GLY A 97 -5.75 -2.81 16.58
C GLY A 97 -7.14 -2.28 16.20
N LYS A 98 -7.95 -3.05 15.46
CA LYS A 98 -9.23 -2.59 14.91
C LYS A 98 -10.29 -2.31 15.97
N ASP A 99 -10.27 -3.05 17.08
CA ASP A 99 -11.25 -2.91 18.16
C ASP A 99 -10.97 -1.71 19.07
N LYS A 100 -9.86 -1.00 18.84
CA LYS A 100 -9.49 0.21 19.60
C LYS A 100 -10.18 1.48 19.10
N PHE A 101 -10.81 1.43 17.93
CA PHE A 101 -11.53 2.58 17.36
C PHE A 101 -12.99 2.54 17.77
N ASP A 102 -13.49 3.67 18.26
CA ASP A 102 -14.90 3.83 18.61
C ASP A 102 -15.80 3.70 17.36
N ARG A 103 -17.05 3.25 17.55
CA ARG A 103 -18.05 3.07 16.48
C ARG A 103 -18.79 4.38 16.15
N SER A 104 -18.10 5.51 16.26
CA SER A 104 -18.59 6.85 15.94
C SER A 104 -18.04 7.32 14.58
N ILE A 105 -18.63 8.37 14.01
CA ILE A 105 -18.14 9.00 12.76
C ILE A 105 -16.66 9.40 12.88
N GLN A 106 -16.28 9.95 14.04
CA GLN A 106 -14.91 10.33 14.34
C GLN A 106 -14.01 9.10 14.48
N GLY A 107 -14.46 8.04 15.17
CA GLY A 107 -13.71 6.79 15.29
C GLY A 107 -13.48 6.10 13.93
N ASP A 108 -14.47 6.11 13.04
CA ASP A 108 -14.36 5.57 11.69
C ASP A 108 -13.40 6.38 10.80
N LEU A 109 -13.41 7.70 10.95
CA LEU A 109 -12.47 8.59 10.26
C LEU A 109 -11.03 8.36 10.74
N GLU A 110 -10.82 8.18 12.04
CA GLU A 110 -9.50 7.87 12.62
C GLU A 110 -8.99 6.50 12.20
N HIS A 111 -9.87 5.50 12.15
CA HIS A 111 -9.55 4.18 11.61
C HIS A 111 -9.12 4.30 10.14
N GLY A 112 -9.90 4.99 9.31
CA GLY A 112 -9.59 5.20 7.89
C GLY A 112 -8.26 5.96 7.70
N LEU A 113 -7.99 6.96 8.52
CA LEU A 113 -6.70 7.69 8.51
C LEU A 113 -5.52 6.83 8.93
N SER A 114 -5.70 5.94 9.92
CA SER A 114 -4.68 5.00 10.36
C SER A 114 -4.31 4.02 9.25
N ASP A 115 -5.30 3.43 8.59
CA ASP A 115 -5.08 2.51 7.47
C ASP A 115 -4.47 3.24 6.26
N ALA A 116 -4.94 4.44 5.92
CA ALA A 116 -4.37 5.23 4.82
C ALA A 116 -2.90 5.60 5.10
N ARG A 117 -2.56 5.96 6.35
CA ARG A 117 -1.18 6.21 6.77
C ARG A 117 -0.32 4.95 6.65
N TYR A 118 -0.87 3.79 7.05
CA TYR A 118 -0.20 2.51 6.89
C TYR A 118 0.12 2.21 5.42
N VAL A 119 -0.84 2.38 4.50
CA VAL A 119 -0.64 2.20 3.06
C VAL A 119 0.48 3.10 2.53
N VAL A 120 0.48 4.39 2.90
CA VAL A 120 1.54 5.33 2.48
C VAL A 120 2.91 4.89 2.98
N ARG A 121 3.03 4.56 4.28
CA ARG A 121 4.29 4.10 4.88
C ARG A 121 4.76 2.82 4.20
N MET A 122 3.87 1.85 4.05
CA MET A 122 4.16 0.56 3.44
C MET A 122 4.64 0.74 2.00
N SER A 123 3.95 1.55 1.19
CA SER A 123 4.35 1.88 -0.18
C SER A 123 5.78 2.45 -0.24
N LYS A 124 6.16 3.33 0.69
CA LYS A 124 7.53 3.86 0.73
C LYS A 124 8.57 2.79 1.12
N THR A 125 8.27 1.98 2.13
CA THR A 125 9.12 0.84 2.54
C THR A 125 9.31 -0.16 1.40
N MET A 126 8.26 -0.44 0.63
CA MET A 126 8.30 -1.33 -0.53
C MET A 126 9.22 -0.83 -1.63
N GLN A 127 9.28 0.48 -1.86
CA GLN A 127 10.21 1.06 -2.84
C GLN A 127 11.66 0.79 -2.44
N TYR A 128 12.01 1.01 -1.16
CA TYR A 128 13.35 0.69 -0.66
C TYR A 128 13.66 -0.81 -0.76
N TYR A 129 12.70 -1.64 -0.36
CA TYR A 129 12.82 -3.10 -0.49
C TYR A 129 13.05 -3.54 -1.94
N PHE A 130 12.29 -2.98 -2.88
CA PHE A 130 12.42 -3.28 -4.30
C PHE A 130 13.82 -2.92 -4.83
N VAL A 131 14.39 -1.77 -4.43
CA VAL A 131 15.77 -1.40 -4.79
C VAL A 131 16.78 -2.43 -4.29
N VAL A 132 16.63 -2.93 -3.06
CA VAL A 132 17.51 -3.97 -2.51
C VAL A 132 17.42 -5.26 -3.32
N ILE A 133 16.21 -5.74 -3.63
CA ILE A 133 16.02 -6.96 -4.43
C ILE A 133 16.53 -6.77 -5.86
N ALA A 134 16.26 -5.62 -6.48
CA ALA A 134 16.74 -5.30 -7.82
C ALA A 134 18.27 -5.32 -7.87
N THR A 135 18.92 -4.71 -6.88
CA THR A 135 20.38 -4.68 -6.74
C THR A 135 20.93 -6.11 -6.60
N LEU A 136 20.39 -6.90 -5.67
CA LEU A 136 20.81 -8.30 -5.48
C LEU A 136 20.65 -9.11 -6.77
N THR A 137 19.54 -8.92 -7.50
CA THR A 137 19.29 -9.62 -8.76
C THR A 137 20.30 -9.24 -9.85
N VAL A 138 20.64 -7.95 -9.98
CA VAL A 138 21.68 -7.50 -10.90
C VAL A 138 23.05 -8.07 -10.50
N PHE A 139 23.38 -8.12 -9.21
CA PHE A 139 24.64 -8.71 -8.77
C PHE A 139 24.74 -10.20 -9.03
N THR A 140 23.64 -10.95 -8.89
CA THR A 140 23.65 -12.41 -9.05
C THR A 140 23.57 -12.87 -10.51
N LYS A 141 22.88 -12.13 -11.38
CA LYS A 141 22.62 -12.53 -12.79
C LYS A 141 23.06 -11.50 -13.83
N GLY A 142 23.24 -10.24 -13.44
CA GLY A 142 23.52 -9.12 -14.33
C GLY A 142 24.94 -9.06 -14.89
N PHE A 143 25.81 -10.00 -14.52
CA PHE A 143 27.14 -10.10 -15.13
C PHE A 143 27.24 -11.22 -16.19
N GLU A 144 26.19 -12.05 -16.34
CA GLU A 144 26.20 -13.15 -17.30
C GLU A 144 26.01 -12.67 -18.76
N ASN A 145 25.21 -11.61 -18.99
CA ASN A 145 24.92 -11.10 -20.33
C ASN A 145 24.51 -9.61 -20.32
N LEU A 146 25.20 -8.77 -21.09
CA LEU A 146 24.95 -7.31 -21.13
C LEU A 146 23.53 -6.96 -21.60
N SER A 147 23.05 -7.57 -22.68
CA SER A 147 21.70 -7.30 -23.22
C SER A 147 20.61 -7.70 -22.23
N PHE A 148 20.76 -8.86 -21.59
CA PHE A 148 19.85 -9.30 -20.52
C PHE A 148 19.84 -8.32 -19.35
N THR A 149 21.01 -7.81 -18.97
CA THR A 149 21.18 -6.87 -17.86
C THR A 149 20.56 -5.51 -18.15
N LEU A 150 20.73 -4.99 -19.37
CA LEU A 150 20.08 -3.75 -19.79
C LEU A 150 18.54 -3.87 -19.76
N ILE A 151 18.01 -5.01 -20.23
CA ILE A 151 16.57 -5.29 -20.14
C ILE A 151 16.11 -5.34 -18.68
N LEU A 152 16.85 -6.07 -17.83
CA LEU A 152 16.56 -6.20 -16.40
C LEU A 152 16.53 -4.84 -15.70
N ILE A 153 17.56 -4.00 -15.93
CA ILE A 153 17.63 -2.64 -15.39
C ILE A 153 16.47 -1.79 -15.90
N GLY A 154 16.12 -1.88 -17.19
CA GLY A 154 14.99 -1.17 -17.77
C GLY A 154 13.66 -1.53 -17.11
N VAL A 155 13.42 -2.83 -16.86
CA VAL A 155 12.23 -3.32 -16.16
C VAL A 155 12.21 -2.79 -14.72
N PHE A 156 13.32 -2.85 -13.99
CA PHE A 156 13.39 -2.33 -12.62
C PHE A 156 13.17 -0.82 -12.56
N ALA A 157 13.74 -0.05 -13.48
CA ALA A 157 13.52 1.40 -13.57
C ALA A 157 12.05 1.73 -13.84
N PHE A 158 11.41 0.98 -14.76
CA PHE A 158 9.99 1.16 -15.06
C PHE A 158 9.09 0.85 -13.85
N VAL A 159 9.35 -0.25 -13.15
CA VAL A 159 8.58 -0.63 -11.94
C VAL A 159 8.77 0.39 -10.83
N LEU A 160 9.99 0.91 -10.62
CA LEU A 160 10.23 1.99 -9.66
C LEU A 160 9.47 3.25 -10.03
N TYR A 161 9.49 3.63 -11.30
CA TYR A 161 8.72 4.78 -11.79
C TYR A 161 7.22 4.60 -11.51
N ALA A 162 6.64 3.47 -11.89
CA ALA A 162 5.25 3.14 -11.62
C ALA A 162 4.93 3.16 -10.11
N SER A 163 5.81 2.60 -9.27
CA SER A 163 5.64 2.60 -7.82
C SER A 163 5.71 4.00 -7.21
N THR A 164 6.56 4.89 -7.73
CA THR A 164 6.60 6.29 -7.25
C THR A 164 5.35 7.07 -7.62
N TRP A 165 4.79 6.82 -8.81
CA TRP A 165 3.50 7.37 -9.22
C TRP A 165 2.38 6.88 -8.31
N GLU A 166 2.32 5.58 -8.06
CA GLU A 166 1.35 4.95 -7.16
C GLU A 166 1.45 5.51 -5.72
N HIS A 167 2.67 5.72 -5.23
CA HIS A 167 2.92 6.31 -3.92
C HIS A 167 2.35 7.73 -3.80
N LYS A 168 2.58 8.58 -4.81
CA LYS A 168 2.01 9.94 -4.85
C LYS A 168 0.49 9.90 -4.76
N TRP A 169 -0.13 8.94 -5.46
CA TRP A 169 -1.57 8.76 -5.41
C TRP A 169 -2.06 8.37 -4.00
N TYR A 170 -1.36 7.47 -3.31
CA TYR A 170 -1.67 7.12 -1.91
C TYR A 170 -1.52 8.31 -0.95
N VAL A 171 -0.48 9.12 -1.12
CA VAL A 171 -0.27 10.34 -0.32
C VAL A 171 -1.42 11.32 -0.53
N ASN A 172 -1.89 11.49 -1.77
CA ASN A 172 -3.03 12.35 -2.07
C ASN A 172 -4.31 11.88 -1.36
N LYS A 173 -4.59 10.57 -1.39
CA LYS A 173 -5.76 10.00 -0.69
C LYS A 173 -5.67 10.12 0.83
N TYR A 174 -4.48 9.97 1.39
CA TYR A 174 -4.25 10.25 2.81
C TYR A 174 -4.51 11.72 3.15
N ASN A 175 -4.03 12.65 2.32
CA ASN A 175 -4.23 14.08 2.51
C ASN A 175 -5.71 14.50 2.38
N GLU A 176 -6.48 13.89 1.48
CA GLU A 176 -7.93 14.08 1.40
C GLU A 176 -8.63 13.73 2.72
N LEU A 177 -8.32 12.56 3.30
CA LEU A 177 -8.87 12.14 4.60
C LEU A 177 -8.43 13.07 5.73
N LYS A 178 -7.18 13.55 5.69
CA LYS A 178 -6.65 14.48 6.68
C LYS A 178 -7.34 15.84 6.62
N LYS A 179 -7.62 16.34 5.42
CA LYS A 179 -8.42 17.56 5.22
C LYS A 179 -9.82 17.41 5.79
N LEU A 180 -10.49 16.28 5.52
CA LEU A 180 -11.82 15.99 6.06
C LEU A 180 -11.86 16.02 7.60
N LYS A 181 -10.86 15.42 8.26
CA LYS A 181 -10.74 15.48 9.73
C LYS A 181 -10.57 16.90 10.25
N LYS A 182 -9.83 17.75 9.53
CA LYS A 182 -9.64 19.15 9.93
C LYS A 182 -10.94 19.94 9.82
N THR A 183 -11.66 19.80 8.71
CA THR A 183 -12.94 20.49 8.49
C THR A 183 -13.99 20.12 9.55
N LEU A 184 -14.06 18.85 9.95
CA LEU A 184 -15.02 18.38 10.97
C LEU A 184 -14.66 18.75 12.42
N HIS A 185 -13.46 19.29 12.67
CA HIS A 185 -13.00 19.67 14.00
C HIS A 185 -12.92 21.20 14.18
N ASP A 186 -12.93 21.94 13.06
CA ASP A 186 -12.99 23.40 13.01
C ASP A 186 -14.46 23.92 12.95
N GLU A 187 -15.46 23.01 12.86
CA GLU A 187 -16.90 23.25 13.10
C GLU A 187 -17.28 22.86 14.53
#